data_AF-A0A3P6SE55-F1
#
_entry.id   AF-A0A3P6SE55-F1
#
_cell.length_a   1.000
_cell.length_b   1.000
_cell.length_c   1.000
_cell.angle_alpha   90.00
_cell.angle_beta   90.00
_cell.angle_gamma   90.00
#
_symmetry.space_group_name_H-M   'P 1'
#
loop_
_entity.id
_entity.type
_entity.pdbx_description
1 polymer ?
#
loop_
_entity_poly.entity_id
_entity_poly.type
_entity_poly.pdbx_seq_one_letter_code
_entity_poly.pdbx_strand_id
1 'polypeptide(L)'
;MDSFVYKIRCNGEDCNYVGETGHKLQTRLQEHKAAARRHDSISQLATHIGETGHNFDIQEATTVGRGTPKGERLMLESWNAEANSVNRHLDLPAAYRVLRHYIIKGGDLVKPSKALQTKTAPYRNHRKREQAYSILYRGDGTQH
;
A
#
# COMPACT_ATOMS: atom_id res chain seq x y z
N MET A 1 11.10 -0.23 -10.25
CA MET A 1 9.76 -0.58 -10.76
C MET A 1 8.76 0.31 -10.05
N ASP A 2 7.86 0.95 -10.80
CA ASP A 2 6.84 1.79 -10.20
C ASP A 2 5.83 0.92 -9.46
N SER A 3 5.59 1.24 -8.20
CA SER A 3 4.72 0.49 -7.29
C SER A 3 3.67 1.44 -6.74
N PHE A 4 2.40 1.06 -6.84
CA PHE A 4 1.27 1.98 -6.68
C PHE A 4 0.23 1.41 -5.71
N VAL A 5 -0.53 2.31 -5.11
CA VAL A 5 -1.83 2.01 -4.50
C VAL A 5 -2.90 2.62 -5.40
N TYR A 6 -3.92 1.83 -5.72
CA TYR A 6 -4.96 2.22 -6.66
C TYR A 6 -6.36 1.96 -6.09
N LYS A 7 -7.33 2.75 -6.53
CA LYS A 7 -8.74 2.63 -6.19
C LYS A 7 -9.56 2.34 -7.46
N ILE A 8 -10.49 1.39 -7.37
CA ILE A 8 -11.43 1.04 -8.43
C ILE A 8 -12.85 1.25 -7.89
N ARG A 9 -13.68 1.96 -8.66
CA ARG A 9 -15.09 2.15 -8.32
C ARG A 9 -15.87 0.86 -8.57
N CYS A 10 -16.73 0.53 -7.62
CA CYS A 10 -17.73 -0.52 -7.71
C CYS A 10 -19.04 0.11 -8.22
N ASN A 11 -19.78 -0.59 -9.06
CA ASN A 11 -21.03 -0.08 -9.63
C ASN A 11 -22.23 -0.34 -8.72
N GLY A 12 -22.02 -1.02 -7.59
CA GLY A 12 -22.95 -1.04 -6.47
C GLY A 12 -22.96 0.27 -5.70
N GLU A 13 -23.98 0.47 -4.87
CA GLU A 13 -24.09 1.66 -4.03
C GLU A 13 -22.93 1.71 -3.03
N ASP A 14 -22.18 2.82 -3.10
CA ASP A 14 -21.13 3.20 -2.17
C ASP A 14 -20.19 2.04 -1.81
N CYS A 15 -19.60 1.37 -2.81
CA CYS A 15 -18.51 0.39 -2.62
C CYS A 15 -17.28 0.75 -3.46
N ASN A 16 -16.10 0.26 -3.07
CA ASN A 16 -14.88 0.42 -3.86
C ASN A 16 -13.88 -0.71 -3.58
N TYR A 17 -12.83 -0.80 -4.39
CA TYR A 17 -11.68 -1.67 -4.17
C TYR A 17 -10.43 -0.80 -4.06
N VAL A 18 -9.62 -0.96 -3.01
CA VAL A 18 -8.33 -0.28 -2.86
C VAL A 18 -7.24 -1.32 -2.74
N GLY A 19 -6.33 -1.41 -3.71
CA GLY A 19 -5.26 -2.41 -3.70
C GLY A 19 -3.87 -1.81 -3.83
N GLU A 20 -2.88 -2.52 -3.30
CA GLU A 20 -1.47 -2.29 -3.63
C GLU A 20 -1.00 -3.14 -4.82
N THR A 21 0.06 -2.68 -5.49
CA THR A 21 0.81 -3.50 -6.43
C THR A 21 2.30 -3.14 -6.43
N GLY A 22 3.14 -4.18 -6.39
CA GLY A 22 4.59 -4.07 -6.64
C GLY A 22 4.97 -4.13 -8.13
N HIS A 23 3.98 -4.30 -9.01
CA HIS A 23 4.14 -4.36 -10.47
C HIS A 23 3.52 -3.12 -11.13
N LYS A 24 3.66 -3.02 -12.46
CA LYS A 24 2.95 -2.00 -13.24
C LYS A 24 1.45 -2.10 -12.96
N LEU A 25 0.81 -0.97 -12.68
CA LEU A 25 -0.64 -0.91 -12.41
C LEU A 25 -1.44 -1.62 -13.51
N GLN A 26 -1.10 -1.37 -14.78
CA GLN A 26 -1.77 -2.01 -15.91
C GLN A 26 -1.75 -3.54 -15.87
N THR A 27 -0.64 -4.16 -15.46
CA THR A 27 -0.56 -5.62 -15.30
C THR A 27 -1.58 -6.10 -14.27
N ARG A 28 -1.68 -5.41 -13.13
CA ARG A 28 -2.62 -5.76 -12.07
C ARG A 28 -4.09 -5.57 -12.50
N LEU A 29 -4.39 -4.55 -13.29
CA LEU A 29 -5.73 -4.34 -13.83
C LEU A 29 -6.13 -5.45 -14.82
N GLN A 30 -5.20 -5.96 -15.63
CA GLN A 30 -5.47 -7.09 -16.53
C GLN A 30 -5.67 -8.39 -15.75
N GLU A 31 -4.90 -8.62 -14.69
CA GLU A 31 -5.12 -9.76 -13.78
C GLU A 31 -6.52 -9.72 -13.16
N HIS A 32 -6.98 -8.56 -12.69
CA HIS A 32 -8.33 -8.40 -12.15
C HIS A 32 -9.41 -8.72 -13.17
N LYS A 33 -9.27 -8.23 -14.42
CA LYS A 33 -10.20 -8.57 -15.52
C LYS A 33 -10.22 -10.07 -15.79
N ALA A 34 -9.05 -10.71 -15.83
CA ALA A 34 -8.93 -12.15 -16.06
C ALA A 34 -9.52 -12.96 -14.90
N ALA A 35 -9.32 -12.54 -13.66
CA ALA A 35 -9.89 -13.16 -12.47
C ALA A 35 -11.42 -13.06 -12.45
N ALA A 36 -11.97 -11.88 -12.76
CA ALA A 36 -13.41 -11.65 -12.85
C ALA A 36 -14.06 -12.57 -13.90
N ARG A 37 -13.48 -12.67 -15.11
CA ARG A 37 -13.96 -13.56 -16.17
C ARG A 37 -13.95 -15.04 -15.80
N ARG A 38 -12.96 -15.45 -14.98
CA ARG A 38 -12.79 -16.84 -14.54
C ARG A 38 -13.60 -17.17 -13.28
N HIS A 39 -14.26 -16.19 -12.66
CA HIS A 39 -14.88 -16.33 -11.35
C HIS A 39 -13.87 -16.88 -10.30
N ASP A 40 -12.65 -16.35 -10.35
CA ASP A 40 -11.54 -16.80 -9.52
C ASP A 40 -11.73 -16.33 -8.06
N SER A 41 -12.04 -17.26 -7.16
CA SER A 41 -12.31 -16.98 -5.74
C SER A 41 -11.09 -16.48 -4.95
N ILE A 42 -9.88 -16.56 -5.51
CA ILE A 42 -8.69 -15.93 -4.91
C ILE A 42 -8.76 -14.40 -5.05
N SER A 43 -9.39 -13.90 -6.12
CA SER A 43 -9.61 -12.48 -6.29
C SER A 43 -10.86 -12.05 -5.52
N GLN A 44 -10.66 -11.16 -4.54
CA GLN A 44 -11.76 -10.57 -3.77
C GLN A 44 -12.66 -9.72 -4.66
N LEU A 45 -12.10 -9.10 -5.70
CA LEU A 45 -12.86 -8.38 -6.71
C LEU A 45 -13.77 -9.34 -7.50
N ALA A 46 -13.25 -10.49 -7.93
CA ALA A 46 -14.05 -11.48 -8.65
C ALA A 46 -15.10 -12.16 -7.76
N THR A 47 -14.76 -12.42 -6.50
CA THR A 47 -15.68 -12.96 -5.49
C THR A 47 -16.84 -12.01 -5.27
N HIS A 48 -16.57 -10.71 -5.06
CA HIS A 48 -17.61 -9.69 -4.91
C HIS A 48 -18.54 -9.62 -6.13
N ILE A 49 -17.98 -9.67 -7.36
CA ILE A 49 -18.78 -9.71 -8.59
C ILE A 49 -19.72 -10.92 -8.57
N GLY A 50 -19.22 -12.11 -8.20
CA GLY A 50 -20.02 -13.32 -8.15
C GLY A 50 -21.13 -13.30 -7.08
N GLU A 51 -20.84 -12.72 -5.91
CA GLU A 51 -21.77 -12.67 -4.78
C GLU A 51 -22.87 -11.62 -4.94
N THR A 52 -22.54 -10.46 -5.51
CA THR A 52 -23.46 -9.30 -5.56
C THR A 52 -23.99 -9.01 -6.96
N GLY A 53 -23.33 -9.51 -8.00
CA GLY A 53 -23.57 -9.09 -9.39
C GLY A 53 -23.05 -7.69 -9.72
N HIS A 54 -22.51 -6.95 -8.75
CA HIS A 54 -21.92 -5.64 -9.00
C HIS A 54 -20.62 -5.77 -9.79
N ASN A 55 -20.44 -4.90 -10.78
CA ASN A 55 -19.21 -4.86 -11.56
C ASN A 55 -18.29 -3.73 -11.08
N PHE A 56 -17.03 -3.76 -11.53
CA PHE A 56 -16.04 -2.73 -11.24
C PHE A 56 -15.60 -2.01 -12.52
N ASP A 57 -15.42 -0.70 -12.42
CA ASP A 57 -14.88 0.13 -13.51
C ASP A 57 -13.35 -0.01 -13.58
N ILE A 58 -12.84 -1.22 -13.85
CA ILE A 58 -11.41 -1.57 -13.76
C ILE A 58 -10.53 -0.68 -14.67
N GLN A 59 -11.07 -0.17 -15.78
CA GLN A 59 -10.34 0.73 -16.67
C GLN A 59 -10.15 2.14 -16.08
N GLU A 60 -11.08 2.57 -15.22
CA GLU A 60 -11.08 3.87 -14.56
C GLU A 60 -10.36 3.84 -13.20
N ALA A 61 -9.49 2.84 -12.99
CA ALA A 61 -8.71 2.73 -11.78
C ALA A 61 -7.82 3.96 -11.59
N THR A 62 -7.90 4.60 -10.44
CA THR A 62 -7.13 5.79 -10.11
C THR A 62 -5.97 5.46 -9.18
N THR A 63 -4.81 6.07 -9.40
CA THR A 63 -3.69 5.96 -8.45
C THR A 63 -3.94 6.90 -7.28
N VAL A 64 -4.00 6.34 -6.07
CA VAL A 64 -4.23 7.09 -4.81
C VAL A 64 -2.97 7.19 -3.94
N GLY A 65 -1.89 6.53 -4.34
CA GLY A 65 -0.60 6.63 -3.67
C GLY A 65 0.52 5.91 -4.41
N ARG A 66 1.75 6.22 -4.01
CA ARG A 66 2.96 5.56 -4.50
C ARG A 66 3.85 5.25 -3.31
N GLY A 67 4.35 4.03 -3.22
CA GLY A 67 5.24 3.61 -2.14
C GLY A 67 6.23 2.56 -2.64
N THR A 68 7.51 2.70 -2.32
CA THR A 68 8.53 1.80 -2.88
C THR A 68 8.64 0.51 -2.06
N PRO A 69 8.84 0.57 -0.73
CA PRO A 69 8.77 -0.62 0.10
C PRO A 69 7.33 -1.14 0.20
N LYS A 70 7.17 -2.45 0.32
CA LYS A 70 5.83 -3.07 0.52
C LYS A 70 5.10 -2.50 1.73
N GLY A 71 5.81 -2.25 2.83
CA GLY A 71 5.21 -1.68 4.05
C GLY A 71 4.58 -0.30 3.84
N GLU A 72 5.22 0.56 3.04
CA GLU A 72 4.67 1.89 2.71
C GLU A 72 3.38 1.74 1.88
N ARG A 73 3.36 0.81 0.92
CA ARG A 73 2.14 0.57 0.13
C ARG A 73 1.00 -0.01 0.93
N LEU A 74 1.27 -0.97 1.82
CA LEU A 74 0.25 -1.52 2.71
C LEU A 74 -0.32 -0.44 3.63
N MET A 75 0.53 0.47 4.14
CA MET A 75 0.06 1.61 4.93
C MET A 75 -0.79 2.57 4.10
N LEU A 76 -0.38 2.86 2.87
CA LEU A 76 -1.15 3.70 1.94
C LEU A 76 -2.48 3.05 1.49
N GLU A 77 -2.50 1.73 1.28
CA GLU A 77 -3.71 0.95 1.01
C GLU A 77 -4.68 1.09 2.18
N SER A 78 -4.20 0.87 3.41
CA SER A 78 -4.98 1.02 4.64
C SER A 78 -5.47 2.47 4.88
N TRP A 79 -4.65 3.45 4.51
CA TRP A 79 -5.01 4.86 4.61
C TRP A 79 -6.10 5.27 3.61
N ASN A 80 -6.09 4.69 2.41
CA ASN A 80 -7.04 5.03 1.35
C ASN A 80 -8.31 4.15 1.38
N ALA A 81 -8.25 2.98 2.02
CA ALA A 81 -9.42 2.14 2.22
C ALA A 81 -10.48 2.83 3.09
N GLU A 82 -11.73 2.56 2.78
CA GLU A 82 -12.92 3.08 3.44
C GLU A 82 -13.70 1.91 4.05
N ALA A 83 -14.67 2.20 4.92
CA ALA A 83 -15.46 1.16 5.59
C ALA A 83 -16.23 0.25 4.60
N ASN A 84 -16.44 0.73 3.38
CA ASN A 84 -17.11 0.08 2.27
C ASN A 84 -16.15 -0.48 1.21
N SER A 85 -14.83 -0.49 1.47
CA SER A 85 -13.88 -1.14 0.58
C SER A 85 -14.09 -2.67 0.62
N VAL A 86 -14.32 -3.29 -0.54
CA VAL A 86 -14.69 -4.71 -0.65
C VAL A 86 -13.53 -5.66 -0.33
N ASN A 87 -12.30 -5.17 -0.47
CA ASN A 87 -11.13 -6.00 -0.23
C ASN A 87 -10.68 -5.89 1.21
N ARG A 88 -10.24 -7.02 1.75
CA ARG A 88 -9.47 -7.10 2.98
C ARG A 88 -8.23 -6.23 2.84
N HIS A 89 -8.16 -5.19 3.66
CA HIS A 89 -7.01 -4.34 3.86
C HIS A 89 -6.54 -4.46 5.31
N LEU A 90 -5.33 -3.97 5.62
CA LEU A 90 -4.92 -3.87 7.01
C LEU A 90 -5.73 -2.76 7.69
N ASP A 91 -6.09 -2.98 8.95
CA ASP A 91 -6.73 -1.94 9.73
C ASP A 91 -5.74 -0.82 10.04
N LEU A 92 -6.16 0.40 9.76
CA LEU A 92 -5.41 1.58 10.15
C LEU A 92 -5.50 1.72 11.69
N PRO A 93 -4.39 1.78 12.44
CA PRO A 93 -4.46 1.91 13.89
C PRO A 93 -5.24 3.15 14.32
N ALA A 94 -5.90 3.09 15.48
CA ALA A 94 -6.85 4.12 15.93
C ALA A 94 -6.26 5.56 15.89
N ALA A 95 -5.01 5.73 16.32
CA ALA A 95 -4.32 7.02 16.28
C ALA A 95 -4.25 7.61 14.86
N TYR A 96 -4.00 6.76 13.85
CA TYR A 96 -3.94 7.19 12.45
C TYR A 96 -5.33 7.39 11.83
N ARG A 97 -6.37 6.69 12.29
CA ARG A 97 -7.77 6.96 11.87
C ARG A 97 -8.22 8.35 12.29
N VAL A 98 -7.89 8.75 13.51
CA VAL A 98 -8.15 10.08 14.05
C VAL A 98 -7.43 11.13 13.20
N LEU A 99 -6.13 10.94 12.94
CA LEU A 99 -5.36 11.83 12.08
C LEU A 99 -5.95 11.94 10.67
N ARG A 100 -6.31 10.81 10.04
CA ARG A 100 -6.93 10.79 8.71
C ARG A 100 -8.23 11.59 8.69
N HIS A 101 -9.08 11.42 9.70
CA HIS A 101 -10.34 12.17 9.82
C HIS A 101 -10.09 13.68 9.87
N TYR A 102 -9.14 14.13 10.68
CA TYR A 102 -8.78 15.55 10.76
C TYR A 102 -8.26 16.10 9.42
N ILE A 103 -7.39 15.35 8.73
CA ILE A 103 -6.83 15.79 7.44
C ILE A 103 -7.92 15.88 6.37
N ILE A 104 -8.80 14.88 6.26
CA ILE A 104 -9.87 14.85 5.25
C ILE A 104 -10.92 15.95 5.51
N LYS A 105 -11.20 16.26 6.79
CA LYS A 105 -12.14 17.32 7.18
C LYS A 105 -11.58 18.74 7.09
N GLY A 106 -10.35 18.91 6.58
CA GLY A 106 -9.74 20.22 6.40
C GLY A 106 -9.25 20.87 7.68
N GLY A 107 -8.87 20.06 8.70
CA GLY A 107 -8.22 20.60 9.89
C GLY A 107 -6.96 21.36 9.48
N ASP A 108 -6.91 22.65 9.81
CA ASP A 108 -5.73 23.50 9.62
C ASP A 108 -4.52 22.80 10.24
N LEU A 109 -3.69 22.18 9.40
CA LEU A 109 -2.36 21.78 9.81
C LEU A 109 -1.67 23.07 10.24
N VAL A 110 -1.44 23.23 11.55
CA VAL A 110 -0.46 24.19 12.04
C VAL A 110 0.79 23.92 11.21
N LYS A 111 1.11 24.85 10.30
CA LYS A 111 2.29 24.76 9.45
C LYS A 111 3.45 24.46 10.39
N PRO A 112 4.25 23.40 10.14
CA PRO A 112 5.35 23.09 11.02
C PRO A 112 6.18 24.37 11.16
N SER A 113 6.29 24.85 12.40
CA SER A 113 7.18 25.94 12.75
C SER A 113 8.54 25.64 12.14
N LYS A 114 9.21 26.65 11.57
CA LYS A 114 10.57 26.56 11.01
C LYS A 114 11.59 25.95 12.00
N ALA A 115 11.22 25.73 13.26
CA ALA A 115 12.02 25.11 14.31
C ALA A 115 12.39 23.63 14.09
N LEU A 116 11.77 22.89 13.16
CA LEU A 116 12.17 21.51 12.86
C LEU A 116 13.04 21.34 11.60
N GLN A 117 13.77 22.39 11.20
CA GLN A 117 14.95 22.19 10.36
C GLN A 117 16.10 21.69 11.23
N THR A 118 16.07 20.42 11.63
CA THR A 118 17.29 19.76 12.06
C THR A 118 18.20 19.70 10.84
N LYS A 119 19.31 20.44 10.88
CA LYS A 119 20.42 20.31 9.93
C LYS A 119 20.92 18.86 9.97
N THR A 120 20.37 17.99 9.13
CA THR A 120 20.95 16.66 8.94
C THR A 120 22.02 16.77 7.87
N ALA A 121 23.28 16.73 8.30
CA ALA A 121 24.40 16.44 7.42
C ALA A 121 24.16 15.08 6.72
N PRO A 122 24.57 14.89 5.46
CA PRO A 122 24.35 13.63 4.76
C PRO A 122 25.16 12.52 5.46
N TYR A 123 24.45 11.53 6.02
CA TYR A 123 25.07 10.34 6.59
C TYR A 123 25.69 9.50 5.46
N ARG A 124 26.98 9.72 5.22
CA ARG A 124 27.81 8.96 4.29
C ARG A 124 28.74 8.08 5.11
N ASN A 125 28.53 6.77 5.13
CA ASN A 125 29.64 5.80 5.24
C ASN A 125 29.21 4.36 4.96
N HIS A 126 29.34 3.97 3.69
CA HIS A 126 29.24 2.59 3.19
C HIS A 126 30.30 1.65 3.82
N ARG A 127 31.41 2.23 4.33
CA ARG A 127 32.57 1.48 4.86
C ARG A 127 32.35 0.75 6.19
N LYS A 128 31.31 1.11 6.97
CA LYS A 128 31.03 0.43 8.26
C LYS A 128 30.15 -0.82 8.13
N ARG A 129 29.41 -1.00 7.02
CA ARG A 129 28.57 -2.19 6.82
C ARG A 129 29.37 -3.44 6.49
N GLU A 130 30.45 -3.32 5.72
CA GLU A 130 31.27 -4.49 5.32
C GLU A 130 32.08 -5.07 6.47
N GLN A 131 32.50 -4.24 7.44
CA GLN A 131 33.16 -4.74 8.66
C GLN A 131 32.16 -5.40 9.61
N ALA A 132 30.94 -4.87 9.75
CA ALA A 132 29.92 -5.50 10.58
C ALA A 132 29.45 -6.85 10.01
N TYR A 133 29.33 -6.95 8.67
CA TYR A 133 29.00 -8.21 8.02
C TYR A 133 30.13 -9.25 8.16
N SER A 134 31.41 -8.86 8.04
CA SER A 134 32.50 -9.85 8.17
C SER A 134 32.77 -10.32 9.60
N ILE A 135 32.40 -9.53 10.62
CA ILE A 135 32.52 -9.89 12.04
C ILE A 135 31.40 -10.87 12.46
N LEU A 136 30.19 -10.75 11.90
CA LEU A 136 29.05 -11.59 12.29
C LEU A 136 29.06 -13.01 11.72
N TYR A 137 29.92 -13.31 10.74
CA TYR A 137 30.01 -14.62 10.08
C TYR A 137 31.37 -15.34 10.25
N ARG A 138 32.14 -15.02 11.30
CA ARG A 138 33.27 -15.89 11.73
C ARG A 138 32.93 -16.65 13.01
N GLY A 139 32.87 -17.98 12.88
CA GLY A 139 32.74 -18.98 13.93
C GLY A 139 31.58 -19.94 13.60
N ASP A 140 31.73 -21.25 13.40
CA ASP A 140 32.82 -22.18 13.68
C ASP A 140 32.81 -23.31 12.65
N GLY A 141 34.01 -23.69 12.19
CA GLY A 141 34.23 -24.86 11.34
C GLY A 141 35.50 -25.55 11.79
N THR A 142 35.50 -26.14 12.98
CA THR A 142 36.52 -27.09 13.43
C THR A 142 36.01 -28.52 13.20
N GLN A 143 36.57 -29.18 12.18
CA GLN A 143 36.60 -30.63 12.06
C GLN A 143 37.93 -31.14 12.63
N HIS A 144 37.85 -31.82 13.77
CA HIS A 144 38.44 -33.11 14.15
C HIS A 144 38.69 -33.17 15.65
#